data_AF-K1TCC6-F1
#
_entry.id   AF-K1TCC6-F1
#
_cell.length_a   1.000
_cell.length_b   1.000
_cell.length_c   1.000
_cell.angle_alpha   90.00
_cell.angle_beta   90.00
_cell.angle_gamma   90.00
#
_symmetry.space_group_name_H-M   'P 1'
#
loop_
_entity.id
_entity.type
_entity.pdbx_description
1 polymer ?
#
loop_
_entity_poly.entity_id
_entity_poly.type
_entity_poly.pdbx_seq_one_letter_code
_entity_poly.pdbx_strand_id
1 'polypeptide(L)'
;MNETFEQCRKNLLRRGFEVRIAATTEEARQILREEIRATAPETISFGGSMTMEATGIVDELRREGRYRLFDGVDYTLPPEERIEIRRQGLLADLYISGINAITEEGALYWLDGIGNRVAAIAFG
;
A
#
# COMPACT_ATOMS: atom_id res chain seq x y z
N MET A 1 -14.75 -17.60 -10.95
CA MET A 1 -14.60 -16.42 -10.06
C MET A 1 -15.94 -16.18 -9.39
N ASN A 2 -15.96 -15.84 -8.11
CA ASN A 2 -17.18 -15.61 -7.35
C ASN A 2 -17.90 -14.33 -7.86
N GLU A 3 -19.22 -14.34 -7.95
CA GLU A 3 -20.05 -13.20 -8.43
C GLU A 3 -19.76 -11.92 -7.62
N THR A 4 -19.62 -12.06 -6.30
CA THR A 4 -19.14 -11.03 -5.35
C THR A 4 -17.87 -10.32 -5.82
N PHE A 5 -16.90 -11.07 -6.34
CA PHE A 5 -15.59 -10.55 -6.72
C PHE A 5 -15.65 -9.73 -8.01
N GLU A 6 -16.38 -10.21 -9.01
CA GLU A 6 -16.59 -9.48 -10.27
C GLU A 6 -17.39 -8.19 -10.05
N GLN A 7 -18.40 -8.25 -9.17
CA GLN A 7 -19.19 -7.09 -8.80
C GLN A 7 -18.35 -6.02 -8.09
N CYS A 8 -17.49 -6.43 -7.14
CA CYS A 8 -16.52 -5.57 -6.49
C CYS A 8 -15.58 -4.91 -7.51
N ARG A 9 -14.94 -5.70 -8.38
CA ARG A 9 -14.05 -5.21 -9.45
C ARG A 9 -14.74 -4.17 -10.33
N LYS A 10 -15.94 -4.49 -10.83
CA LYS A 10 -16.72 -3.57 -11.68
C LYS A 10 -16.98 -2.23 -10.97
N ASN A 11 -17.32 -2.28 -9.68
CA ASN A 11 -17.61 -1.08 -8.91
C ASN A 11 -16.36 -0.26 -8.59
N LEU A 12 -15.22 -0.90 -8.34
CA LEU A 12 -13.92 -0.21 -8.19
C LEU A 12 -13.52 0.49 -9.49
N LEU A 13 -13.60 -0.19 -10.63
CA LEU A 13 -13.33 0.40 -11.96
C LEU A 13 -14.24 1.61 -12.22
N ARG A 14 -15.54 1.51 -11.91
CA ARG A 14 -16.49 2.63 -12.06
C ARG A 14 -16.13 3.84 -11.16
N ARG A 15 -15.46 3.60 -10.04
CA ARG A 15 -14.98 4.64 -9.10
C ARG A 15 -13.61 5.20 -9.48
N GLY A 16 -13.04 4.79 -10.63
CA GLY A 16 -11.78 5.31 -11.15
C GLY A 16 -10.53 4.61 -10.61
N PHE A 17 -10.67 3.48 -9.91
CA PHE A 17 -9.54 2.65 -9.54
C PHE A 17 -9.10 1.77 -10.70
N GLU A 18 -7.78 1.63 -10.89
CA GLU A 18 -7.23 0.50 -11.64
C GLU A 18 -7.28 -0.76 -10.76
N VAL A 19 -7.65 -1.90 -11.35
CA VAL A 19 -7.80 -3.16 -10.62
C VAL A 19 -7.01 -4.25 -11.32
N ARG A 20 -6.02 -4.80 -10.62
CA ARG A 20 -5.28 -6.01 -11.02
C ARG A 20 -5.54 -7.12 -10.00
N ILE A 21 -5.69 -8.34 -10.50
CA ILE A 21 -6.06 -9.50 -9.70
C ILE A 21 -4.87 -10.43 -9.62
N ALA A 22 -4.47 -10.80 -8.40
CA ALA A 22 -3.49 -11.83 -8.13
C ALA A 22 -4.18 -13.04 -7.50
N ALA A 23 -3.96 -14.23 -8.06
CA ALA A 23 -4.40 -15.50 -7.47
C ALA A 23 -3.43 -15.99 -6.39
N THR A 24 -2.18 -15.52 -6.41
CA THR A 24 -1.14 -15.93 -5.46
C THR A 24 -0.35 -14.75 -4.92
N THR A 25 0.30 -14.96 -3.78
CA THR A 25 1.22 -13.97 -3.19
C THR A 25 2.37 -13.62 -4.12
N GLU A 26 2.87 -14.58 -4.92
CA GLU A 26 3.94 -14.33 -5.88
C GLU A 26 3.44 -13.44 -7.04
N GLU A 27 2.24 -13.69 -7.56
CA GLU A 27 1.64 -12.79 -8.55
C GLU A 27 1.43 -11.38 -8.00
N ALA A 28 0.96 -11.25 -6.76
CA ALA A 28 0.81 -9.96 -6.10
C ALA A 28 2.16 -9.23 -5.98
N ARG A 29 3.24 -9.96 -5.65
CA ARG A 29 4.61 -9.42 -5.63
C ARG A 29 5.04 -8.91 -7.00
N GLN A 30 4.80 -9.66 -8.07
CA GLN A 30 5.17 -9.27 -9.42
C GLN A 30 4.40 -8.02 -9.87
N ILE A 31 3.09 -7.97 -9.61
CA ILE A 31 2.27 -6.78 -9.87
C ILE A 31 2.85 -5.57 -9.13
N LEU A 32 3.13 -5.68 -7.82
CA LEU A 32 3.72 -4.57 -7.06
C LEU A 32 5.06 -4.10 -7.64
N ARG A 33 5.94 -5.02 -8.07
CA ARG A 33 7.21 -4.66 -8.72
C ARG A 33 7.02 -3.95 -10.06
N GLU A 34 6.06 -4.40 -10.86
CA GLU A 34 5.71 -3.74 -12.12
C GLU A 34 5.24 -2.31 -11.87
N GLU A 35 4.32 -2.12 -10.91
CA GLU A 35 3.80 -0.79 -10.56
C GLU A 35 4.89 0.14 -10.02
N ILE A 36 5.76 -0.34 -9.10
CA ILE A 36 6.88 0.46 -8.58
C ILE A 36 7.83 0.87 -9.72
N ARG A 37 8.11 -0.03 -10.68
CA ARG A 37 8.96 0.31 -11.83
C ARG A 37 8.31 1.28 -12.79
N ALA A 38 7.01 1.11 -13.05
CA ALA A 38 6.25 1.95 -13.97
C ALA A 38 6.08 3.38 -13.43
N THR A 39 5.88 3.53 -12.12
CA THR A 39 5.79 4.83 -11.45
C THR A 39 7.13 5.51 -11.28
N ALA A 40 8.24 4.74 -11.27
CA ALA A 40 9.61 5.22 -11.13
C ALA A 40 9.78 6.26 -9.99
N PRO A 41 9.31 5.97 -8.76
CA PRO A 41 9.34 6.93 -7.65
C PRO A 41 10.77 7.17 -7.17
N GLU A 42 11.05 8.37 -6.66
CA GLU A 42 12.29 8.64 -5.92
C GLU A 42 12.12 8.23 -4.45
N THR A 43 10.94 8.52 -3.91
CA THR A 43 10.55 8.29 -2.51
C THR A 43 9.39 7.31 -2.41
N ILE A 44 9.51 6.35 -1.48
CA ILE A 44 8.45 5.37 -1.21
C ILE A 44 8.13 5.37 0.28
N SER A 45 6.85 5.33 0.60
CA SER A 45 6.36 5.04 1.95
C SER A 45 5.30 3.96 1.90
N PHE A 46 5.03 3.37 3.06
CA PHE A 46 4.00 2.37 3.19
C PHE A 46 3.39 2.34 4.59
N GLY A 47 2.11 1.98 4.62
CA GLY A 47 1.42 1.66 5.85
C GLY A 47 1.63 0.21 6.27
N GLY A 48 1.21 -0.13 7.49
CA GLY A 48 1.22 -1.52 7.95
C GLY A 48 0.28 -2.38 7.10
N SER A 49 0.79 -3.50 6.56
CA SER A 49 0.03 -4.43 5.73
C SER A 49 0.60 -5.84 5.81
N MET A 50 -0.15 -6.77 6.43
CA MET A 50 0.25 -8.18 6.50
C MET A 50 0.40 -8.81 5.11
N THR A 51 -0.43 -8.39 4.15
CA THR A 51 -0.33 -8.88 2.77
C THR A 51 0.98 -8.44 2.11
N MET A 52 1.38 -7.17 2.30
CA MET A 52 2.66 -6.70 1.75
C MET A 52 3.85 -7.42 2.38
N GLU A 53 3.84 -7.61 3.70
CA GLU A 53 4.87 -8.40 4.40
C GLU A 53 4.94 -9.82 3.83
N ALA A 54 3.80 -10.47 3.60
CA ALA A 54 3.74 -11.81 3.02
C ALA A 54 4.31 -11.88 1.58
N THR A 55 4.21 -10.80 0.79
CA THR A 55 4.87 -10.74 -0.54
C THR A 55 6.40 -10.62 -0.47
N GLY A 56 6.95 -10.24 0.68
CA GLY A 56 8.38 -9.96 0.85
C GLY A 56 8.86 -8.67 0.18
N ILE A 57 7.95 -7.85 -0.36
CA ILE A 57 8.30 -6.59 -1.03
C ILE A 57 8.86 -5.54 -0.06
N VAL A 58 8.38 -5.53 1.19
CA VAL A 58 8.84 -4.58 2.22
C VAL A 58 10.32 -4.81 2.51
N ASP A 59 10.70 -6.06 2.78
CA ASP A 59 12.10 -6.43 3.02
C ASP A 59 12.98 -6.24 1.80
N GLU A 60 12.44 -6.41 0.59
CA GLU A 60 13.15 -6.12 -0.65
C GLU A 60 13.45 -4.64 -0.78
N LEU A 61 12.44 -3.77 -0.61
CA LEU A 61 12.61 -2.32 -0.67
C LEU A 61 13.65 -1.84 0.35
N ARG A 62 13.58 -2.34 1.59
CA ARG A 62 14.56 -2.03 2.65
C ARG A 62 16.00 -2.37 2.26
N ARG A 63 16.20 -3.44 1.49
CA ARG A 63 17.53 -3.95 1.12
C ARG A 63 18.07 -3.40 -0.20
N GLU A 64 17.21 -3.09 -1.16
CA GLU A 64 17.61 -2.68 -2.51
C GLU A 64 18.40 -1.35 -2.48
N GLY A 65 18.07 -0.46 -1.53
CA GLY A 65 18.75 0.83 -1.35
C GLY A 65 18.59 1.80 -2.54
N ARG A 66 17.79 1.43 -3.54
CA ARG A 66 17.53 2.20 -4.75
C ARG A 66 16.61 3.39 -4.52
N TYR A 67 15.67 3.26 -3.59
CA TYR A 67 14.64 4.25 -3.30
C TYR A 67 14.90 4.88 -1.94
N ARG A 68 14.55 6.16 -1.78
CA ARG A 68 14.52 6.77 -0.45
C ARG A 68 13.25 6.32 0.27
N LEU A 69 13.41 5.49 1.30
CA LEU A 69 12.29 4.96 2.05
C LEU A 69 11.94 5.83 3.26
N PHE A 70 10.66 6.14 3.38
CA PHE A 70 10.05 6.65 4.62
C PHE A 70 9.37 5.49 5.35
N ASP A 71 10.19 4.69 6.05
CA ASP A 71 9.71 3.50 6.78
C ASP A 71 9.11 3.88 8.15
N GLY A 72 7.86 4.34 8.13
CA GLY A 72 7.11 4.70 9.32
C GLY A 72 6.64 3.50 10.16
N VAL A 73 6.96 2.27 9.76
CA VAL A 73 6.57 1.03 10.45
C VAL A 73 7.79 0.22 10.92
N ASP A 74 8.99 0.79 10.86
CA ASP A 74 10.16 0.26 11.54
C ASP A 74 10.03 0.47 13.05
N TYR A 75 9.67 -0.59 13.78
CA TYR A 75 9.49 -0.54 15.23
C TYR A 75 10.80 -0.53 16.02
N THR A 76 11.97 -0.65 15.36
CA THR A 76 13.28 -0.49 16.01
C THR A 76 13.60 0.96 16.33
N LEU A 77 12.95 1.91 15.64
CA LEU A 77 13.11 3.34 15.85
C LEU A 77 12.25 3.87 17.02
N PRO A 78 12.68 4.96 17.68
CA PRO A 78 11.90 5.64 18.71
C PRO A 78 10.52 6.11 18.21
N PRO A 79 9.48 6.14 19.06
CA PRO A 79 8.13 6.55 18.67
C PRO A 79 8.03 7.90 17.97
N GLU A 80 8.76 8.91 18.46
CA GLU A 80 8.79 10.27 17.92
C GLU A 80 9.39 10.33 16.51
N GLU A 81 10.46 9.57 16.27
CA GLU A 81 11.10 9.47 14.96
C GLU A 81 10.15 8.81 13.95
N ARG A 82 9.48 7.73 14.35
CA ARG A 82 8.47 7.07 13.49
C ARG A 82 7.29 7.98 13.15
N ILE A 83 6.87 8.85 14.08
CA ILE A 83 5.80 9.82 13.80
C ILE A 83 6.26 10.79 12.71
N GLU A 84 7.48 11.31 12.80
CA GLU A 84 8.02 12.21 11.79
C GLU A 84 8.19 11.50 10.44
N ILE A 85 8.70 10.27 10.42
CA ILE A 85 8.81 9.48 9.19
C ILE A 85 7.42 9.24 8.57
N ARG A 86 6.39 8.97 9.37
CA ARG A 86 5.01 8.85 8.85
C ARG A 86 4.50 10.16 8.25
N ARG A 87 4.82 11.32 8.84
CA ARG A 87 4.48 12.64 8.26
C ARG A 87 5.18 12.85 6.93
N GLN A 88 6.47 12.51 6.84
CA GLN A 88 7.22 12.58 5.57
C GLN A 88 6.67 11.60 4.54
N GLY A 89 6.22 10.41 4.99
CA GLY A 89 5.64 9.39 4.14
C GLY A 89 4.37 9.82 3.39
N LEU A 90 3.60 10.78 3.94
CA LEU A 90 2.46 11.39 3.26
C LEU A 90 2.88 12.18 2.00
N LEU A 91 4.13 12.64 1.97
CA LEU A 91 4.71 13.39 0.85
C LEU A 91 5.48 12.47 -0.13
N ALA A 92 5.43 11.15 0.05
CA ALA A 92 6.13 10.22 -0.82
C ALA A 92 5.52 10.19 -2.23
N ASP A 93 6.36 9.98 -3.26
CA ASP A 93 5.91 9.83 -4.65
C ASP A 93 5.01 8.61 -4.81
N LEU A 94 5.30 7.55 -4.05
CA LEU A 94 4.51 6.34 -3.99
C LEU A 94 4.22 5.95 -2.54
N TYR A 95 2.93 5.90 -2.18
CA TYR A 95 2.45 5.34 -0.92
C TYR A 95 1.74 4.01 -1.14
N ILE A 96 2.20 2.95 -0.49
CA ILE A 96 1.59 1.62 -0.59
C ILE A 96 0.84 1.29 0.70
N SER A 97 -0.45 0.95 0.59
CA SER A 97 -1.30 0.70 1.75
C SER A 97 -2.05 -0.63 1.62
N GLY A 98 -2.09 -1.37 2.72
CA GLY A 98 -3.06 -2.45 2.89
C GLY A 98 -4.43 -1.88 3.30
N ILE A 99 -5.48 -2.61 2.95
CA ILE A 99 -6.86 -2.29 3.29
C ILE A 99 -7.49 -3.40 4.13
N ASN A 100 -8.34 -3.05 5.09
CA ASN A 100 -8.96 -4.04 5.98
C ASN A 100 -10.14 -4.76 5.32
N ALA A 101 -10.95 -4.04 4.53
CA ALA A 101 -12.03 -4.63 3.75
C ALA A 101 -12.39 -3.78 2.52
N ILE A 102 -12.92 -4.46 1.50
CA ILE A 102 -13.56 -3.85 0.33
C ILE A 102 -14.95 -4.45 0.22
N THR A 103 -15.97 -3.62 0.08
CA THR A 103 -17.34 -4.10 -0.14
C THR A 103 -17.62 -4.35 -1.62
N GLU A 104 -18.67 -5.11 -1.90
CA GLU A 104 -19.13 -5.36 -3.27
C GLU A 104 -19.49 -4.08 -4.03
N GLU A 105 -19.92 -3.02 -3.32
CA GLU A 105 -20.21 -1.70 -3.88
C GLU A 105 -18.95 -0.84 -4.17
N GLY A 106 -17.76 -1.39 -3.90
CA GLY A 106 -16.47 -0.73 -4.10
C GLY A 106 -16.16 0.32 -3.02
N ALA A 107 -16.73 0.18 -1.82
CA ALA A 107 -16.33 1.01 -0.67
C ALA A 107 -15.10 0.40 0.02
N LEU A 108 -14.18 1.28 0.42
CA LEU A 108 -12.88 0.93 0.96
C LEU A 108 -12.86 1.21 2.47
N TYR A 109 -12.50 0.23 3.29
CA TYR A 109 -12.51 0.34 4.75
C TYR A 109 -11.12 0.14 5.35
N TRP A 110 -10.70 1.13 6.13
CA TRP A 110 -9.52 1.06 6.98
C TRP A 110 -9.92 1.23 8.43
N LEU A 111 -9.39 0.36 9.29
CA LEU A 111 -9.36 0.56 10.74
C LEU A 111 -7.96 1.05 11.08
N ASP A 112 -7.79 2.37 11.19
CA ASP A 112 -6.49 3.00 11.23
C ASP A 112 -6.28 3.79 12.52
N GLY A 113 -5.57 3.19 13.48
CA GLY A 113 -5.42 3.75 14.82
C GLY A 113 -4.57 5.02 14.86
N ILE A 114 -3.49 5.08 14.07
CA ILE A 114 -2.62 6.28 13.97
C ILE A 114 -3.14 7.23 12.88
N GLY A 115 -3.92 6.70 11.93
CA GLY A 115 -4.52 7.48 10.84
C GLY A 115 -3.59 7.70 9.65
N ASN A 116 -2.41 7.07 9.63
CA ASN A 116 -1.41 7.31 8.58
C ASN A 116 -1.79 6.70 7.22
N ARG A 117 -2.51 5.57 7.18
CA ARG A 117 -2.99 4.96 5.95
C ARG A 117 -4.14 5.76 5.35
N VAL A 118 -5.10 6.13 6.19
CA VAL A 118 -6.27 6.92 5.74
C VAL A 118 -5.84 8.31 5.30
N ALA A 119 -4.93 8.97 6.03
CA ALA A 119 -4.40 10.27 5.64
C ALA A 119 -3.73 10.23 4.26
N ALA A 120 -2.84 9.26 4.03
CA ALA A 120 -2.14 9.11 2.74
C ALA A 120 -3.10 8.91 1.56
N ILE A 121 -4.20 8.17 1.77
CA ILE A 121 -5.15 7.84 0.70
C ILE A 121 -6.17 8.96 0.46
N ALA A 122 -6.62 9.62 1.53
CA ALA A 122 -7.72 10.59 1.44
C ALA A 122 -7.24 12.02 1.21
N PHE A 123 -6.02 12.37 1.61
CA PHE A 123 -5.50 13.73 1.53
C PHE A 123 -4.26 13.83 0.62
N GLY A 124 -3.28 12.95 0.81
CA GLY A 124 -1.92 13.11 0.30
C GLY A 124 -0.99 13.31 1.49
#